data_AF-F5RM76-F1
#
_entry.id   AF-F5RM76-F1
#
_cell.length_a   1.000
_cell.length_b   1.000
_cell.length_c   1.000
_cell.angle_alpha   90.00
_cell.angle_beta   90.00
_cell.angle_gamma   90.00
#
_symmetry.space_group_name_H-M   'P 1'
#
loop_
_entity.id
_entity.type
_entity.pdbx_description
1 polymer ?
#
loop_
_entity_poly.entity_id
_entity_poly.type
_entity_poly.pdbx_seq_one_letter_code
_entity_poly.pdbx_strand_id
1 'polypeptide(L)'
;MENKGLIIVHTGDGKGKTTAALGMAMRAWGNRMRVLILQFIKGSWVYGELEAIKTLSAVNDCIEIRQGGLGFSQRDAGAEEKHRRAAAELLRMAMEELQSNAWDMVILDEFNYAYSFGFIAVEDLEKLFSVRPAGTHLVFTGRNASQELIDRADLVTEMRLIKHPFQKGIKAQKGIEF
;
A
#
# COMPACT_ATOMS: atom_id res chain seq x y z
N MET A 1 13.44 -21.06 -15.73
CA MET A 1 13.04 -19.89 -14.92
C MET A 1 11.75 -20.26 -14.23
N GLU A 2 11.71 -20.20 -12.90
CA GLU A 2 10.52 -20.51 -12.12
C GLU A 2 9.70 -19.24 -11.89
N ASN A 3 8.38 -19.34 -12.07
CA ASN A 3 7.46 -18.27 -11.71
C ASN A 3 7.32 -18.24 -10.18
N LYS A 4 7.58 -17.08 -9.56
CA LYS A 4 7.36 -16.80 -8.14
C LYS A 4 6.66 -15.46 -7.95
N GLY A 5 5.98 -15.31 -6.81
CA GLY A 5 5.48 -14.02 -6.34
C GLY A 5 6.63 -13.08 -6.00
N LEU A 6 6.50 -11.82 -6.40
CA LEU A 6 7.54 -10.80 -6.25
C LEU A 6 7.26 -9.85 -5.09
N ILE A 7 8.31 -9.41 -4.40
CA ILE A 7 8.27 -8.32 -3.44
C ILE A 7 8.64 -7.02 -4.17
N ILE A 8 7.76 -6.02 -4.11
CA ILE A 8 7.88 -4.80 -4.91
C ILE A 8 7.75 -3.58 -4.00
N VAL A 9 8.62 -2.60 -4.19
CA VAL A 9 8.63 -1.36 -3.39
C VAL A 9 8.57 -0.14 -4.30
N HIS A 10 7.59 0.73 -4.06
CA HIS A 10 7.51 2.06 -4.67
C HIS A 10 7.72 3.13 -3.60
N THR A 11 8.88 3.77 -3.62
CA THR A 11 9.29 4.76 -2.62
C THR A 11 9.75 6.09 -3.24
N GLY A 12 10.34 6.98 -2.45
CA GLY A 12 10.85 8.28 -2.87
C GLY A 12 9.86 9.43 -2.69
N ASP A 13 10.36 10.65 -2.84
CA ASP A 13 9.64 11.89 -2.53
C ASP A 13 8.66 12.37 -3.60
N GLY A 14 8.77 11.79 -4.80
CA GLY A 14 7.96 12.11 -5.96
C GLY A 14 6.52 11.58 -5.87
N LYS A 15 5.63 12.25 -6.61
CA LYS A 15 4.28 11.74 -6.85
C LYS A 15 4.35 10.49 -7.73
N GLY A 16 3.52 9.50 -7.41
CA GLY A 16 3.29 8.35 -8.29
C GLY A 16 3.22 6.98 -7.60
N LYS A 17 3.64 6.88 -6.33
CA LYS A 17 3.89 5.58 -5.66
C LYS A 17 2.62 4.72 -5.59
N THR A 18 1.58 5.28 -4.98
CA THR A 18 0.24 4.68 -4.91
C THR A 18 -0.35 4.45 -6.30
N THR A 19 -0.26 5.42 -7.21
CA THR A 19 -0.81 5.26 -8.56
C THR A 19 -0.10 4.19 -9.38
N ALA A 20 1.21 3.96 -9.17
CA ALA A 20 1.93 2.87 -9.81
C ALA A 20 1.48 1.51 -9.27
N ALA A 21 1.31 1.37 -7.94
CA ALA A 21 0.76 0.17 -7.34
C ALA A 21 -0.69 -0.10 -7.80
N LEU A 22 -1.52 0.93 -7.93
CA LEU A 22 -2.88 0.81 -8.46
C LEU A 22 -2.90 0.47 -9.96
N GLY A 23 -1.92 0.97 -10.73
CA GLY A 23 -1.71 0.53 -12.12
C GLY A 23 -1.35 -0.96 -12.21
N MET A 24 -0.58 -1.47 -11.24
CA MET A 24 -0.31 -2.91 -11.11
C MET A 24 -1.58 -3.69 -10.74
N ALA A 25 -2.38 -3.19 -9.79
CA ALA A 25 -3.67 -3.78 -9.43
C ALA A 25 -4.58 -3.90 -10.66
N MET A 26 -4.69 -2.84 -11.45
CA MET A 26 -5.50 -2.83 -12.67
C MET A 26 -5.00 -3.86 -13.70
N ARG A 27 -3.67 -3.96 -13.87
CA ARG A 27 -3.07 -4.97 -14.75
C ARG A 27 -3.36 -6.39 -14.27
N ALA A 28 -3.20 -6.65 -12.98
CA ALA A 28 -3.45 -7.95 -12.36
C ALA A 28 -4.93 -8.35 -12.51
N TRP A 29 -5.85 -7.45 -12.14
CA TRP A 29 -7.29 -7.65 -12.30
C TRP A 29 -7.68 -7.91 -13.76
N GLY A 30 -7.11 -7.16 -14.72
CA GLY A 30 -7.33 -7.40 -16.15
C GLY A 30 -6.87 -8.78 -16.62
N ASN A 31 -5.93 -9.41 -15.91
CA ASN A 31 -5.47 -10.78 -16.12
C ASN A 31 -6.16 -11.80 -15.19
N ARG A 32 -7.33 -11.45 -14.63
CA ARG A 32 -8.16 -12.32 -13.77
C ARG A 32 -7.49 -12.75 -12.47
N MET A 33 -6.52 -11.98 -12.02
CA MET A 33 -5.89 -12.17 -10.71
C MET A 33 -6.73 -11.53 -9.61
N ARG A 34 -6.70 -12.13 -8.42
CA ARG A 34 -7.32 -11.62 -7.20
C ARG A 34 -6.36 -10.64 -6.53
N VAL A 35 -6.84 -9.41 -6.28
CA VAL A 35 -6.03 -8.30 -5.76
C VAL A 35 -6.65 -7.74 -4.49
N LEU A 36 -5.86 -7.66 -3.43
CA LEU A 36 -6.23 -6.96 -2.20
C LEU A 36 -5.37 -5.71 -2.02
N ILE A 37 -6.00 -4.58 -1.71
CA ILE A 37 -5.33 -3.31 -1.38
C ILE A 37 -5.68 -2.92 0.05
N LEU A 38 -4.67 -2.84 0.92
CA LEU A 38 -4.79 -2.39 2.30
C LEU A 38 -4.06 -1.06 2.45
N GLN A 39 -4.75 -0.03 2.94
CA GLN A 39 -4.19 1.33 3.02
C GLN A 39 -3.90 1.70 4.47
N PHE A 40 -2.62 1.87 4.81
CA PHE A 40 -2.18 2.08 6.19
C PHE A 40 -2.41 3.49 6.72
N ILE A 41 -2.47 4.48 5.82
CA ILE A 41 -2.62 5.88 6.21
C ILE A 41 -3.59 6.58 5.27
N LYS A 42 -4.89 6.25 5.37
CA LYS A 42 -5.92 7.06 4.73
C LYS A 42 -7.12 7.25 5.67
N GLY A 43 -7.48 8.50 5.91
CA GLY A 43 -8.70 8.85 6.63
C GLY A 43 -9.94 8.60 5.78
N SER A 44 -11.11 9.03 6.25
CA SER A 44 -12.43 8.82 5.62
C SER A 44 -12.68 9.61 4.33
N TRP A 45 -11.63 10.04 3.62
CA TRP A 45 -11.78 10.80 2.38
C TRP A 45 -12.03 9.86 1.19
N VAL A 46 -13.10 10.14 0.45
CA VAL A 46 -13.42 9.51 -0.84
C VAL A 46 -12.59 10.13 -1.97
N TYR A 47 -11.91 9.29 -2.76
CA TYR A 47 -11.15 9.65 -3.96
C TYR A 47 -11.40 8.65 -5.09
N GLY A 48 -11.01 9.01 -6.32
CA GLY A 48 -11.41 8.32 -7.54
C GLY A 48 -11.12 6.82 -7.55
N GLU A 49 -10.02 6.37 -6.96
CA GLU A 49 -9.61 4.97 -6.99
C GLU A 49 -10.52 4.05 -6.14
N LEU A 50 -11.16 4.56 -5.09
CA LEU A 50 -12.16 3.78 -4.33
C LEU A 50 -13.39 3.48 -5.16
N GLU A 51 -13.93 4.50 -5.85
CA GLU A 51 -15.12 4.35 -6.70
C GLU A 51 -14.81 3.45 -7.90
N ALA A 52 -13.62 3.58 -8.47
CA ALA A 52 -13.15 2.70 -9.54
C ALA A 52 -13.08 1.23 -9.06
N ILE A 53 -12.43 0.96 -7.92
CA ILE A 53 -12.29 -0.41 -7.40
C ILE A 53 -13.64 -1.00 -7.01
N LYS A 54 -14.52 -0.22 -6.39
CA LYS A 54 -15.90 -0.64 -6.09
C LYS A 54 -16.65 -1.06 -7.36
N THR A 55 -16.50 -0.30 -8.44
CA THR A 55 -17.11 -0.63 -9.74
C THR A 55 -16.52 -1.91 -10.32
N LEU A 56 -15.19 -2.10 -10.23
CA LEU A 56 -14.51 -3.30 -10.72
C LEU A 56 -14.89 -4.55 -9.91
N SER A 57 -14.98 -4.44 -8.58
CA SER A 57 -15.41 -5.53 -7.70
C SER A 57 -16.81 -6.02 -8.07
N ALA A 58 -17.72 -5.12 -8.43
CA ALA A 58 -19.07 -5.50 -8.84
C ALA A 58 -19.13 -6.29 -10.17
N VAL A 59 -18.06 -6.26 -10.98
CA VAL A 59 -17.95 -7.05 -12.23
C VAL A 59 -17.50 -8.48 -11.93
N ASN A 60 -16.49 -8.63 -11.08
CA ASN A 60 -16.05 -9.89 -10.52
C ASN A 60 -15.32 -9.55 -9.21
N ASP A 61 -15.63 -10.24 -8.12
CA ASP A 61 -15.11 -9.98 -6.76
C ASP A 61 -13.61 -10.33 -6.61
N CYS A 62 -12.81 -10.09 -7.66
CA CYS A 62 -11.37 -10.32 -7.73
C CYS A 62 -10.55 -9.07 -7.38
N ILE A 63 -11.15 -7.96 -6.95
CA ILE A 63 -10.40 -6.82 -6.46
C ILE A 63 -11.10 -6.15 -5.28
N GLU A 64 -10.36 -5.93 -4.21
CA GLU A 64 -10.87 -5.30 -3.00
C GLU A 64 -9.91 -4.20 -2.51
N ILE A 65 -10.48 -3.12 -1.97
CA ILE A 65 -9.73 -2.07 -1.28
C ILE A 65 -10.31 -1.83 0.10
N ARG A 66 -9.45 -1.88 1.12
CA ARG A 66 -9.81 -1.62 2.51
C ARG A 66 -8.99 -0.45 3.02
N GLN A 67 -9.70 0.60 3.42
CA GLN A 67 -9.09 1.79 4.01
C GLN A 67 -8.87 1.55 5.51
N GLY A 68 -7.68 1.88 6.00
CA GLY A 68 -7.41 1.93 7.42
C GLY A 68 -6.45 3.07 7.78
N GLY A 69 -6.11 3.14 9.06
CA GLY A 69 -5.41 4.29 9.63
C GLY A 69 -6.35 5.48 9.86
N LEU A 70 -5.78 6.57 10.36
CA LEU A 70 -6.54 7.77 10.77
C LEU A 70 -6.29 8.98 9.86
N GLY A 71 -5.47 8.80 8.81
CA GLY A 71 -4.96 9.89 7.97
C GLY A 71 -3.99 10.83 8.71
N PHE A 72 -3.31 11.72 7.98
CA PHE A 72 -2.26 12.59 8.56
C PHE A 72 -2.79 13.82 9.34
N SER A 73 -4.12 14.00 9.43
CA SER A 73 -4.75 15.18 10.03
C SER A 73 -4.99 15.07 11.53
N GLN A 74 -4.87 13.87 12.13
CA GLN A 74 -5.01 13.70 13.58
C GLN A 74 -3.70 14.06 14.28
N ARG A 75 -3.72 15.13 15.07
CA ARG A 75 -2.57 15.66 15.81
C ARG A 75 -2.89 15.95 17.29
N ASP A 76 -3.95 15.34 17.81
CA ASP A 76 -4.38 15.47 19.20
C ASP A 76 -3.46 14.67 20.14
N ALA A 77 -3.58 14.93 21.45
CA ALA A 77 -2.86 14.17 22.46
C ALA A 77 -3.24 12.68 22.35
N GLY A 78 -2.25 11.80 22.15
CA GLY A 78 -2.47 10.37 21.96
C GLY A 78 -2.70 9.92 20.51
N ALA A 79 -2.60 10.81 19.52
CA ALA A 79 -2.71 10.45 18.10
C ALA A 79 -1.73 9.33 17.70
N GLU A 80 -0.49 9.39 18.18
CA GLU A 80 0.54 8.38 17.89
C GLU A 80 0.12 6.97 18.29
N GLU A 81 -0.43 6.81 19.50
CA GLU A 81 -0.89 5.51 19.99
C GLU A 81 -2.10 5.00 19.19
N LYS A 82 -3.01 5.90 18.78
CA LYS A 82 -4.13 5.52 17.90
C LYS A 82 -3.62 5.08 16.52
N HIS A 83 -2.62 5.78 15.96
CA HIS A 83 -1.97 5.40 14.71
C HIS A 83 -1.26 4.05 14.82
N ARG A 84 -0.53 3.81 15.92
CA ARG A 84 0.13 2.53 16.22
C ARG A 84 -0.88 1.38 16.24
N ARG A 85 -2.00 1.55 16.94
CA ARG A 85 -3.07 0.54 16.99
C ARG A 85 -3.68 0.25 15.63
N ALA A 86 -3.99 1.30 14.86
CA ALA A 86 -4.56 1.15 13.52
C ALA A 86 -3.58 0.44 12.55
N ALA A 87 -2.29 0.77 12.62
CA ALA A 87 -1.25 0.10 11.84
C ALA A 87 -1.11 -1.38 12.24
N ALA A 88 -1.13 -1.70 13.54
CA ALA A 88 -1.07 -3.07 14.03
C ALA A 88 -2.29 -3.90 13.60
N GLU A 89 -3.50 -3.31 13.62
CA GLU A 89 -4.72 -3.98 13.16
C GLU A 89 -4.68 -4.30 11.66
N LEU A 90 -4.27 -3.33 10.83
CA LEU A 90 -4.08 -3.53 9.40
C LEU A 90 -3.00 -4.55 9.08
N LEU A 91 -1.92 -4.57 9.86
CA LEU A 91 -0.85 -5.55 9.71
C LEU A 91 -1.34 -6.96 10.05
N ARG A 92 -2.12 -7.11 11.12
CA ARG A 92 -2.78 -8.38 11.46
C ARG A 92 -3.68 -8.84 10.33
N MET A 93 -4.52 -7.95 9.79
CA MET A 93 -5.39 -8.26 8.64
C MET A 93 -4.57 -8.67 7.42
N ALA A 94 -3.47 -7.97 7.11
CA ALA A 94 -2.58 -8.32 6.00
C ALA A 94 -2.00 -9.73 6.16
N MET A 95 -1.56 -10.09 7.38
CA MET A 95 -1.04 -11.42 7.67
C MET A 95 -2.13 -12.49 7.52
N GLU A 96 -3.34 -12.27 8.04
CA GLU A 96 -4.47 -13.19 7.91
C GLU A 96 -4.87 -13.42 6.44
N GLU A 97 -4.91 -12.35 5.65
CA GLU A 97 -5.25 -12.42 4.22
C GLU A 97 -4.15 -13.06 3.38
N LEU A 98 -2.89 -12.89 3.75
CA LEU A 98 -1.79 -13.62 3.11
C LEU A 98 -1.87 -15.12 3.44
N GLN A 99 -2.14 -15.48 4.69
CA GLN A 99 -2.26 -16.87 5.13
C GLN A 99 -3.45 -17.60 4.48
N SER A 100 -4.53 -16.89 4.16
CA SER A 100 -5.67 -17.47 3.46
C SER A 100 -5.32 -17.93 2.04
N ASN A 101 -4.23 -17.40 1.46
CA ASN A 101 -3.79 -17.66 0.09
C ASN A 101 -4.90 -17.35 -0.96
N ALA A 102 -5.80 -16.43 -0.60
CA ALA A 102 -6.93 -16.02 -1.45
C ALA A 102 -6.55 -14.96 -2.48
N TRP A 103 -5.32 -14.44 -2.43
CA TRP A 103 -4.90 -13.29 -3.24
C TRP A 103 -3.64 -13.61 -4.03
N ASP A 104 -3.66 -13.23 -5.30
CA ASP A 104 -2.49 -13.35 -6.17
C ASP A 104 -1.60 -12.10 -6.06
N MET A 105 -2.17 -10.97 -5.64
CA MET A 105 -1.46 -9.73 -5.32
C MET A 105 -2.04 -9.05 -4.08
N VAL A 106 -1.17 -8.67 -3.14
CA VAL A 106 -1.51 -7.85 -1.98
C VAL A 106 -0.70 -6.55 -2.02
N ILE A 107 -1.38 -5.42 -1.95
CA ILE A 107 -0.78 -4.08 -1.93
C ILE A 107 -0.96 -3.48 -0.54
N LEU A 108 0.16 -3.16 0.10
CA LEU A 108 0.23 -2.47 1.39
C LEU A 108 0.58 -0.99 1.12
N ASP A 109 -0.45 -0.22 0.81
CA ASP A 109 -0.33 1.19 0.44
C ASP A 109 -0.02 2.04 1.69
N GLU A 110 0.98 2.91 1.57
CA GLU A 110 1.55 3.75 2.63
C GLU A 110 2.11 2.98 3.85
N PHE A 111 2.42 1.69 3.68
CA PHE A 111 3.09 0.87 4.70
C PHE A 111 4.41 1.48 5.16
N ASN A 112 5.21 2.01 4.21
CA ASN A 112 6.56 2.51 4.51
C ASN A 112 6.53 3.62 5.55
N TYR A 113 5.48 4.45 5.56
CA TYR A 113 5.32 5.47 6.59
C TYR A 113 5.06 4.85 7.96
N ALA A 114 4.11 3.92 8.07
CA ALA A 114 3.79 3.24 9.33
C ALA A 114 5.02 2.55 9.92
N TYR A 115 5.83 1.93 9.06
CA TYR A 115 7.11 1.35 9.46
C TYR A 115 8.13 2.42 9.89
N SER A 116 8.34 3.46 9.08
CA SER A 116 9.30 4.54 9.38
C SER A 116 8.99 5.34 10.66
N PHE A 117 7.72 5.39 11.07
CA PHE A 117 7.28 6.03 12.31
C PHE A 117 7.36 5.09 13.53
N GLY A 118 7.84 3.85 13.36
CA GLY A 118 7.96 2.89 14.45
C GLY A 118 6.63 2.33 14.93
N PHE A 119 5.59 2.36 14.09
CA PHE A 119 4.29 1.75 14.41
C PHE A 119 4.25 0.25 14.13
N ILE A 120 5.20 -0.23 13.32
CA ILE A 120 5.37 -1.62 12.95
C ILE A 120 6.80 -2.02 13.35
N ALA A 121 6.91 -3.10 14.14
CA ALA A 121 8.22 -3.61 14.56
C ALA A 121 8.89 -4.40 13.43
N VAL A 122 10.22 -4.51 13.47
CA VAL A 122 10.99 -5.28 12.49
C VAL A 122 10.58 -6.76 12.50
N GLU A 123 10.27 -7.31 13.67
CA GLU A 123 9.80 -8.69 13.82
C GLU A 123 8.47 -8.92 13.10
N ASP A 124 7.60 -7.91 13.03
CA ASP A 124 6.32 -8.03 12.34
C ASP A 124 6.47 -7.90 10.82
N LEU A 125 7.46 -7.13 10.34
CA LEU A 125 7.85 -7.14 8.93
C LEU A 125 8.39 -8.51 8.52
N GLU A 126 9.22 -9.13 9.36
CA GLU A 126 9.73 -10.48 9.13
C GLU A 126 8.61 -11.54 9.12
N LYS A 127 7.66 -11.44 10.06
CA LYS A 127 6.46 -12.30 10.06
C LYS A 127 5.67 -12.15 8.78
N LEU A 128 5.45 -10.92 8.31
CA LEU A 128 4.72 -10.63 7.08
C LEU A 128 5.36 -11.35 5.88
N PHE A 129 6.69 -11.34 5.76
CA PHE A 129 7.37 -12.09 4.71
C PHE A 129 7.26 -13.60 4.88
N SER A 130 7.31 -14.10 6.12
CA SER A 130 7.23 -15.54 6.40
C SER A 130 5.86 -16.14 6.10
N VAL A 131 4.79 -15.38 6.29
CA VAL A 131 3.41 -15.85 6.06
C VAL A 131 2.96 -15.66 4.61
N ARG A 132 3.72 -14.93 3.80
CA ARG A 132 3.41 -14.68 2.39
C ARG A 132 3.51 -15.98 1.58
N PRO A 133 2.44 -16.41 0.87
CA PRO A 133 2.53 -17.53 -0.06
C PRO A 133 3.54 -17.25 -1.18
N ALA A 134 4.29 -18.28 -1.59
CA ALA A 134 5.37 -18.15 -2.57
C ALA A 134 4.91 -17.59 -3.93
N GLY A 135 3.64 -17.76 -4.29
CA GLY A 135 3.05 -17.25 -5.53
C GLY A 135 2.48 -15.83 -5.44
N THR A 136 2.28 -15.28 -4.25
CA THR A 136 1.61 -13.98 -4.06
C THR A 136 2.59 -12.82 -4.25
N HIS A 137 2.23 -11.88 -5.12
CA HIS A 137 2.94 -10.60 -5.22
C HIS A 137 2.62 -9.74 -4.00
N LEU A 138 3.66 -9.14 -3.40
CA LEU A 138 3.51 -8.25 -2.25
C LEU A 138 4.12 -6.89 -2.59
N VAL A 139 3.28 -5.85 -2.62
CA VAL A 139 3.67 -4.50 -3.06
C VAL A 139 3.58 -3.53 -1.89
N PHE A 140 4.63 -2.75 -1.68
CA PHE A 140 4.73 -1.74 -0.64
C PHE A 140 4.82 -0.35 -1.27
N THR A 141 4.11 0.61 -0.70
CA THR A 141 4.22 2.02 -1.11
C THR A 141 4.49 2.94 0.08
N GLY A 142 4.91 4.16 -0.25
CA GLY A 142 5.12 5.24 0.71
C GLY A 142 6.56 5.72 0.71
N ARG A 143 6.79 6.87 1.35
CA ARG A 143 8.16 7.42 1.49
C ARG A 143 8.97 6.60 2.50
N ASN A 144 10.29 6.78 2.49
CA ASN A 144 11.20 6.22 3.49
C ASN A 144 11.10 4.69 3.62
N ALA A 145 11.12 3.97 2.49
CA ALA A 145 11.27 2.51 2.55
C ALA A 145 12.54 2.17 3.32
N SER A 146 12.43 1.26 4.29
CA SER A 146 13.57 0.88 5.12
C SER A 146 14.57 0.03 4.35
N GLN A 147 15.82 -0.01 4.82
CA GLN A 147 16.85 -0.80 4.15
C GLN A 147 16.52 -2.30 4.19
N GLU A 148 15.94 -2.78 5.29
CA GLU A 148 15.51 -4.17 5.44
C GLU A 148 14.46 -4.56 4.40
N LEU A 149 13.52 -3.65 4.10
CA LEU A 149 12.51 -3.86 3.07
C LEU A 149 13.12 -3.81 1.66
N ILE A 150 14.04 -2.88 1.42
CA ILE A 150 14.76 -2.75 0.15
C ILE A 150 15.58 -4.00 -0.15
N ASP A 151 16.32 -4.52 0.82
CA ASP A 151 17.17 -5.69 0.68
C ASP A 151 16.37 -6.97 0.38
N ARG A 152 15.11 -7.03 0.83
CA ARG A 152 14.19 -8.15 0.58
C ARG A 152 13.42 -8.02 -0.73
N ALA A 153 13.36 -6.85 -1.33
CA ALA A 153 12.56 -6.60 -2.51
C ALA A 153 13.21 -7.16 -3.79
N ASP A 154 12.38 -7.75 -4.65
CA ASP A 154 12.78 -8.15 -6.00
C ASP A 154 12.81 -6.94 -6.96
N LEU A 155 12.01 -5.90 -6.67
CA LEU A 155 11.95 -4.66 -7.43
C LEU A 155 11.79 -3.46 -6.51
N VAL A 156 12.65 -2.46 -6.67
CA VAL A 156 12.53 -1.17 -5.98
C VAL A 156 12.55 -0.04 -7.01
N THR A 157 11.54 0.82 -6.94
CA THR A 157 11.48 2.05 -7.74
C THR A 157 11.46 3.26 -6.81
N GLU A 158 12.46 4.13 -6.94
CA GLU A 158 12.48 5.44 -6.30
C GLU A 158 11.86 6.50 -7.23
N MET A 159 10.74 7.07 -6.81
CA MET A 159 10.14 8.21 -7.48
C MET A 159 10.81 9.48 -6.97
N ARG A 160 11.74 10.02 -7.74
CA ARG A 160 12.44 11.26 -7.40
C ARG A 160 11.60 12.48 -7.75
N LEU A 161 11.50 13.43 -6.82
CA LEU A 161 10.78 14.68 -7.03
C LEU A 161 11.59 15.64 -7.90
N ILE A 162 11.39 15.59 -9.22
CA ILE A 162 12.03 16.54 -10.16
C ILE A 162 11.30 17.89 -10.16
N LYS A 163 9.96 17.87 -10.15
CA LYS A 163 9.10 19.05 -10.07
C LYS A 163 7.71 18.66 -9.57
N HIS A 164 7.01 19.57 -8.89
CA HIS A 164 5.63 19.38 -8.46
C HIS A 164 4.79 20.65 -8.61
N PRO A 165 3.53 20.60 -9.08
CA PRO A 165 2.66 21.78 -9.17
C PRO A 165 2.53 22.56 -7.85
N PHE A 166 2.52 21.84 -6.73
CA PHE A 166 2.52 22.44 -5.38
C PHE A 166 3.66 23.42 -5.13
N GLN A 167 4.85 23.21 -5.72
CA GLN A 167 5.98 24.15 -5.58
C GLN A 167 5.69 25.52 -6.22
N LYS A 168 4.67 25.60 -7.09
CA LYS A 168 4.15 26.83 -7.69
C LYS A 168 2.86 27.33 -7.00
N GLY A 169 2.48 26.76 -5.86
CA GLY A 169 1.24 27.09 -5.16
C GLY A 169 -0.04 26.55 -5.82
N ILE A 170 0.08 25.67 -6.82
CA ILE A 170 -1.09 25.03 -7.45
C ILE A 170 -1.65 24.00 -6.47
N LYS A 171 -2.95 24.16 -6.14
CA LYS A 171 -3.67 23.25 -5.23
C LYS A 171 -3.96 21.90 -5.89
N ALA A 172 -4.20 20.89 -5.06
CA ALA A 172 -4.64 19.56 -5.49
C ALA A 172 -5.90 19.64 -6.37
N GLN A 173 -5.93 18.84 -7.44
CA GLN A 173 -6.99 18.81 -8.44
C GLN A 173 -7.61 17.42 -8.53
N LYS A 174 -8.94 17.39 -8.71
CA LYS A 174 -9.69 16.15 -8.95
C LYS A 174 -9.21 15.47 -10.23
N GLY A 175 -8.99 14.16 -10.16
CA GLY A 175 -8.44 13.33 -11.23
C GLY A 175 -6.91 13.37 -11.35
N ILE A 176 -6.22 14.20 -10.57
CA ILE A 176 -4.76 14.30 -10.56
C ILE A 176 -4.19 13.91 -9.19
N GLU A 177 -4.66 14.53 -8.12
CA GLU A 177 -4.24 14.24 -6.74
C GLU A 177 -5.23 13.36 -5.97
N PHE A 178 -6.52 13.40 -6.32
CA PHE A 178 -7.61 12.63 -5.71
C PHE A 178 -8.80 12.44 -6.65
#